data_AF-A0A920EFR6-F1
#
_entry.id   AF-A0A920EFR6-F1
#
_cell.length_a   1.000
_cell.length_b   1.000
_cell.length_c   1.000
_cell.angle_alpha   90.00
_cell.angle_beta   90.00
_cell.angle_gamma   90.00
#
_symmetry.space_group_name_H-M   'P 1'
#
loop_
_entity.id
_entity.type
_entity.pdbx_description
1 polymer ?
#
loop_
_entity_poly.entity_id
_entity_poly.type
_entity_poly.pdbx_seq_one_letter_code
_entity_poly.pdbx_strand_id
1 'polypeptide(L)'
;MEYDVDFIKEYTRELHAAGINVHSHTIGDRALRVAMDAFELAKESHGSSDGNFSITHAQLMHPDDIQRFSSIKVFIAFQYAWIEPFSDYLMTVAPFIDPIFSEDDLYDQKSYYYRNTYPARSSQLAGAILAAGSDAPVETRDPRPFLNIEKAITRKMN
;
A
#
# COMPACT_ATOMS: atom_id res chain seq x y z
N MET A 1 12.84 -5.64 -10.21
CA MET A 1 12.94 -5.52 -8.73
C MET A 1 14.41 -5.45 -8.39
N GLU A 2 14.77 -4.67 -7.37
CA GLU A 2 16.17 -4.52 -6.93
C GLU A 2 16.71 -5.80 -6.29
N TYR A 3 15.84 -6.55 -5.59
CA TYR A 3 16.13 -7.85 -5.00
C TYR A 3 15.14 -8.90 -5.50
N ASP A 4 15.55 -10.17 -5.47
CA ASP A 4 14.65 -11.29 -5.75
C ASP A 4 13.68 -11.55 -4.57
N VAL A 5 12.63 -12.31 -4.85
CA VAL A 5 11.54 -12.57 -3.88
C VAL A 5 12.03 -13.42 -2.71
N ASP A 6 12.94 -14.36 -2.96
CA ASP A 6 13.41 -15.29 -1.93
C ASP A 6 14.28 -14.55 -0.91
N PHE A 7 15.12 -13.62 -1.38
CA PHE A 7 15.84 -12.71 -0.50
C PHE A 7 14.90 -11.88 0.38
N ILE A 8 13.85 -11.27 -0.19
CA ILE A 8 12.90 -10.44 0.59
C ILE A 8 12.22 -11.26 1.68
N LYS A 9 11.80 -12.49 1.34
CA LYS A 9 11.17 -13.44 2.27
C LYS A 9 12.11 -13.82 3.40
N GLU A 10 13.33 -14.23 3.07
CA GLU A 10 14.34 -14.65 4.03
C GLU A 10 14.72 -13.49 4.96
N TYR A 11 15.03 -12.32 4.39
CA TYR A 11 15.44 -11.15 5.15
C TYR A 11 14.34 -10.69 6.13
N THR A 12 13.09 -10.70 5.68
CA THR A 12 11.92 -10.39 6.51
C THR A 12 11.74 -11.40 7.64
N ARG A 13 11.92 -12.70 7.36
CA ARG A 13 11.86 -13.76 8.37
C ARG A 13 12.90 -13.55 9.46
N GLU A 14 14.15 -13.29 9.09
CA GLU A 14 15.26 -13.11 10.04
C GLU A 14 15.11 -11.83 10.88
N LEU A 15 14.67 -10.72 10.28
CA LEU A 15 14.36 -9.49 11.03
C LEU A 15 13.24 -9.72 12.03
N HIS A 16 12.15 -10.37 11.60
CA HIS A 16 11.04 -10.71 12.47
C HIS A 16 11.50 -11.67 13.58
N ALA A 17 12.29 -12.70 13.28
CA ALA A 17 12.82 -13.62 14.28
C ALA A 17 13.62 -12.90 15.39
N ALA A 18 14.33 -11.83 15.01
CA ALA A 18 15.09 -10.99 15.94
C ALA A 18 14.23 -9.96 16.72
N GLY A 19 12.90 -9.96 16.56
CA GLY A 19 12.00 -9.00 17.21
C GLY A 19 12.02 -7.60 16.58
N ILE A 20 12.57 -7.45 15.37
CA ILE A 20 12.65 -6.17 14.67
C ILE A 20 11.37 -5.95 13.86
N ASN A 21 10.84 -4.73 13.91
CA ASN A 21 9.72 -4.33 13.06
C ASN A 21 10.16 -4.25 11.59
N VAL A 22 9.38 -4.85 10.69
CA VAL A 22 9.64 -4.80 9.25
C VAL A 22 8.66 -3.82 8.60
N HIS A 23 9.20 -2.88 7.83
CA HIS A 23 8.43 -1.89 7.08
C HIS A 23 8.69 -2.07 5.57
N SER A 24 7.63 -2.23 4.78
CA SER A 24 7.71 -2.41 3.33
C SER A 24 7.09 -1.25 2.57
N HIS A 25 7.83 -0.71 1.60
CA HIS A 25 7.31 0.24 0.63
C HIS A 25 6.59 -0.51 -0.51
N THR A 26 5.30 -0.27 -0.71
CA THR A 26 4.53 -0.94 -1.77
C THR A 26 3.64 0.03 -2.55
N ILE A 27 3.88 0.16 -3.85
CA ILE A 27 3.03 0.96 -4.75
C ILE A 27 2.16 0.04 -5.62
N GLY A 28 2.79 -0.89 -6.34
CA GLY A 28 2.07 -1.89 -7.14
C GLY A 28 1.51 -3.04 -6.32
N ASP A 29 0.43 -3.65 -6.83
CA ASP A 29 -0.23 -4.81 -6.23
C ASP A 29 0.67 -6.03 -6.10
N ARG A 30 1.55 -6.30 -7.08
CA ARG A 30 2.56 -7.35 -6.99
C ARG A 30 3.57 -7.10 -5.87
N ALA A 31 3.94 -5.84 -5.61
CA ALA A 31 4.85 -5.50 -4.51
C ALA A 31 4.16 -5.73 -3.16
N LEU A 32 2.89 -5.38 -3.05
CA LEU A 32 2.06 -5.70 -1.88
C LEU A 32 2.00 -7.21 -1.65
N ARG A 33 1.71 -8.00 -2.69
CA ARG A 33 1.64 -9.45 -2.59
C ARG A 33 2.95 -10.06 -2.09
N VAL A 34 4.09 -9.63 -2.63
CA VAL A 34 5.41 -10.10 -2.18
C VAL A 34 5.67 -9.76 -0.71
N ALA A 35 5.31 -8.55 -0.27
CA ALA A 35 5.45 -8.16 1.13
C ALA A 35 4.56 -9.01 2.05
N MET A 36 3.31 -9.24 1.66
CA MET A 36 2.37 -10.07 2.41
C MET A 36 2.82 -11.53 2.50
N ASP A 37 3.32 -12.11 1.40
CA ASP A 37 3.90 -13.46 1.40
C ASP A 37 5.10 -13.56 2.34
N ALA A 38 5.94 -12.53 2.42
CA ALA A 38 7.07 -12.47 3.33
C ALA A 38 6.64 -12.36 4.80
N PHE A 39 5.61 -11.55 5.08
CA PHE A 39 5.07 -11.40 6.43
C PHE A 39 4.39 -12.68 6.92
N GLU A 40 3.64 -13.38 6.06
CA GLU A 40 3.03 -14.67 6.40
C GLU A 40 4.11 -15.70 6.73
N LEU A 41 5.12 -15.87 5.86
CA LEU A 41 6.23 -16.78 6.13
C LEU A 41 6.94 -16.46 7.45
N ALA A 42 7.21 -15.18 7.71
CA ALA A 42 7.88 -14.74 8.92
C ALA A 42 7.06 -15.02 10.18
N LYS A 43 5.74 -14.83 10.10
CA LYS A 43 4.80 -15.10 11.21
C LYS A 43 4.59 -16.59 11.43
N GLU A 44 4.51 -17.39 10.38
CA GLU A 44 4.44 -18.85 10.45
C GLU A 44 5.71 -19.43 11.08
N SER A 45 6.88 -18.89 10.73
CA SER A 45 8.17 -19.36 11.23
C SER A 45 8.43 -18.94 12.69
N HIS A 46 8.02 -17.72 13.07
CA HIS A 46 8.36 -17.12 14.36
C HIS A 46 7.17 -16.41 15.01
N GLY A 47 6.01 -17.08 15.12
CA GLY A 47 4.76 -16.46 15.58
C GLY A 47 4.74 -15.91 17.00
N SER A 48 5.74 -16.23 17.83
CA SER A 48 5.92 -15.67 19.18
C SER A 48 6.83 -14.43 19.23
N SER A 49 7.29 -13.93 18.08
CA SER A 49 8.10 -12.72 18.02
C SER A 49 7.30 -11.46 18.35
N ASP A 50 7.99 -10.47 18.93
CA ASP A 50 7.45 -9.12 19.19
C ASP A 50 7.54 -8.18 17.97
N GLY A 51 8.18 -8.63 16.88
CA GLY A 51 8.32 -7.85 15.64
C GLY A 51 6.97 -7.59 14.97
N ASN A 52 6.73 -6.35 14.53
CA ASN A 52 5.51 -5.96 13.84
C ASN A 52 5.76 -5.76 12.34
N PHE A 53 4.70 -5.94 11.54
CA PHE A 53 4.72 -5.70 10.10
C PHE A 53 3.99 -4.41 9.76
N SER A 54 4.60 -3.62 8.86
CA SER A 54 3.98 -2.40 8.36
C SER A 54 4.26 -2.19 6.88
N ILE A 55 3.34 -1.49 6.22
CA ILE A 55 3.41 -1.14 4.80
C ILE A 55 3.17 0.37 4.65
N THR A 56 3.87 1.02 3.73
CA THR A 56 3.57 2.40 3.30
C THR A 56 3.06 2.45 1.87
N HIS A 57 2.32 3.51 1.57
CA HIS A 57 1.58 3.79 0.35
C HIS A 57 0.44 2.81 0.13
N ALA A 58 0.79 1.55 -0.12
CA ALA A 58 -0.14 0.51 -0.50
C ALA A 58 -1.14 1.01 -1.55
N GLN A 59 -0.59 1.70 -2.56
CA GLN A 59 -1.36 2.50 -3.49
C GLN A 59 -2.31 1.62 -4.28
N LEU A 60 -1.84 0.53 -4.87
CA LEU A 60 -2.65 -0.43 -5.59
C LEU A 60 -2.68 -1.77 -4.82
N MET A 61 -3.87 -2.30 -4.57
CA MET A 61 -4.03 -3.60 -3.92
C MET A 61 -4.98 -4.50 -4.70
N HIS A 62 -4.55 -5.72 -4.99
CA HIS A 62 -5.47 -6.72 -5.53
C HIS A 62 -6.49 -7.13 -4.43
N PRO A 63 -7.79 -7.31 -4.73
CA PRO A 63 -8.81 -7.67 -3.74
C PRO A 63 -8.49 -8.92 -2.90
N ASP A 64 -7.89 -9.94 -3.52
CA ASP A 64 -7.49 -11.17 -2.84
C ASP A 64 -6.44 -10.93 -1.75
N ASP A 65 -5.57 -9.93 -1.92
CA ASP A 65 -4.52 -9.63 -0.95
C ASP A 65 -5.06 -8.85 0.26
N ILE A 66 -6.15 -8.08 0.09
CA ILE A 66 -6.79 -7.32 1.16
C ILE A 66 -7.30 -8.26 2.26
N GLN A 67 -7.86 -9.41 1.89
CA GLN A 67 -8.47 -10.34 2.86
C GLN A 67 -7.45 -10.98 3.82
N ARG A 68 -6.16 -10.91 3.48
CA ARG A 68 -5.07 -11.54 4.25
C ARG A 68 -4.69 -10.74 5.51
N PHE A 69 -5.04 -9.45 5.59
CA PHE A 69 -4.55 -8.55 6.65
C PHE A 69 -4.85 -8.99 8.08
N SER A 70 -6.04 -9.55 8.32
CA SER A 70 -6.46 -10.01 9.66
C SER A 70 -5.54 -11.07 10.26
N SER A 71 -4.99 -11.97 9.42
CA SER A 71 -4.10 -13.04 9.87
C SER A 71 -2.73 -12.52 10.30
N ILE A 72 -2.28 -11.40 9.71
CA ILE A 72 -0.93 -10.85 9.90
C ILE A 72 -0.91 -9.79 11.00
N LYS A 73 -1.98 -9.01 11.17
CA LYS A 73 -2.01 -7.78 12.00
C LYS A 73 -1.01 -6.74 11.47
N VAL A 74 -1.21 -6.34 10.22
CA VAL A 74 -0.34 -5.36 9.52
C VAL A 74 -0.80 -3.92 9.77
N PHE A 75 0.16 -3.01 9.92
CA PHE A 75 -0.07 -1.57 9.93
C PHE A 75 0.07 -1.00 8.51
N ILE A 76 -0.86 -0.17 8.06
CA ILE A 76 -0.80 0.44 6.72
C ILE A 76 -0.78 1.96 6.84
N ALA A 77 0.33 2.58 6.45
CA ALA A 77 0.49 4.02 6.40
C ALA A 77 0.11 4.55 5.02
N PHE A 78 -1.10 5.09 4.90
CA PHE A 78 -1.57 5.74 3.68
C PHE A 78 -1.16 7.22 3.62
N GLN A 79 -0.79 7.68 2.42
CA GLN A 79 -0.63 9.10 2.06
C GLN A 79 -1.94 9.57 1.42
N TYR A 80 -2.89 9.96 2.25
CA TYR A 80 -4.24 10.30 1.79
C TYR A 80 -4.28 11.48 0.82
N ALA A 81 -3.32 12.40 0.90
CA ALA A 81 -3.16 13.48 -0.07
C ALA A 81 -2.96 12.99 -1.51
N TRP A 82 -2.49 11.75 -1.72
CA TRP A 82 -2.22 11.17 -3.03
C TRP A 82 -3.39 10.38 -3.62
N ILE A 83 -4.52 10.27 -2.89
CA ILE A 83 -5.71 9.55 -3.37
C ILE A 83 -6.26 10.12 -4.67
N GLU A 84 -6.06 11.42 -4.88
CA GLU A 84 -6.40 12.12 -6.10
C GLU A 84 -5.11 12.40 -6.88
N PRO A 85 -4.67 11.46 -7.74
CA PRO A 85 -3.54 11.72 -8.60
C PRO A 85 -3.91 12.70 -9.71
N PHE A 86 -3.03 13.67 -9.96
CA PHE A 86 -3.12 14.55 -11.13
C PHE A 86 -2.95 13.76 -12.43
N SER A 87 -3.50 14.25 -13.53
CA SER A 87 -3.41 13.63 -14.86
C SER A 87 -1.97 13.26 -15.24
N ASP A 88 -1.02 14.17 -14.99
CA ASP A 88 0.40 13.95 -15.25
C ASP A 88 0.95 12.72 -14.52
N TYR A 89 0.55 12.51 -13.25
CA TYR A 89 0.94 11.32 -12.50
C TYR A 89 0.25 10.07 -13.07
N LEU A 90 -1.06 10.13 -13.32
CA LEU A 90 -1.81 9.00 -13.87
C LEU A 90 -1.22 8.51 -15.19
N MET A 91 -0.79 9.43 -16.07
CA MET A 91 -0.13 9.08 -17.34
C MET A 91 1.18 8.30 -17.17
N THR A 92 1.84 8.41 -16.01
CA THR A 92 3.07 7.65 -15.72
C THR A 92 2.81 6.26 -15.14
N VAL A 93 1.57 5.95 -14.74
CA VAL A 93 1.23 4.72 -14.00
C VAL A 93 0.11 3.94 -14.67
N ALA A 94 -1.04 4.56 -14.93
CA ALA A 94 -2.25 3.90 -15.42
C ALA A 94 -2.04 3.11 -16.72
N PRO A 95 -1.29 3.59 -17.75
CA PRO A 95 -1.07 2.83 -18.99
C PRO A 95 -0.31 1.51 -18.83
N PHE A 96 0.36 1.29 -17.69
CA PHE A 96 1.04 0.02 -17.39
C PHE A 96 0.11 -1.00 -16.71
N ILE A 97 -1.11 -0.60 -16.37
CA ILE A 97 -2.05 -1.37 -15.55
C ILE A 97 -3.35 -1.62 -16.31
N ASP A 98 -3.92 -0.59 -16.93
CA ASP A 98 -5.14 -0.64 -17.71
C ASP A 98 -4.88 -0.16 -19.16
N PRO A 99 -5.69 -0.60 -20.14
CA PRO A 99 -5.64 -0.05 -21.48
C PRO A 99 -6.18 1.39 -21.51
N ILE A 100 -5.31 2.35 -21.84
CA ILE A 100 -5.63 3.78 -21.91
C ILE A 100 -5.52 4.24 -23.37
N PHE A 101 -6.60 4.75 -23.95
CA PHE A 101 -6.64 5.27 -25.33
C PHE A 101 -7.07 6.74 -25.40
N SER A 102 -7.56 7.30 -24.30
CA SER A 102 -8.03 8.67 -24.16
C SER A 102 -7.86 9.18 -22.72
N GLU A 103 -8.02 10.48 -22.51
CA GLU A 103 -8.00 11.09 -21.18
C GLU A 103 -9.17 10.59 -20.31
N ASP A 104 -10.33 10.32 -20.90
CA ASP A 104 -11.49 9.77 -20.20
C ASP A 104 -11.19 8.40 -19.57
N ASP A 105 -10.36 7.58 -20.23
CA ASP A 105 -9.97 6.25 -19.74
C ASP A 105 -9.14 6.33 -18.44
N LEU A 106 -8.38 7.42 -18.23
CA LEU A 106 -7.59 7.63 -17.00
C LEU A 106 -8.46 7.72 -15.74
N TYR A 107 -9.70 8.16 -15.92
CA TYR A 107 -10.66 8.40 -14.85
C TYR A 107 -11.83 7.42 -14.88
N ASP A 108 -11.76 6.35 -15.67
CA ASP A 108 -12.80 5.32 -15.68
C ASP A 108 -12.86 4.62 -14.32
N GLN A 109 -13.94 4.90 -13.58
CA GLN A 109 -14.19 4.33 -12.26
C GLN A 109 -14.38 2.81 -12.27
N LYS A 110 -14.52 2.21 -13.46
CA LYS A 110 -14.64 0.75 -13.63
C LYS A 110 -13.29 0.07 -13.88
N SER A 111 -12.25 0.83 -14.22
CA SER A 111 -10.90 0.32 -14.48
C SER A 111 -10.33 -0.42 -13.27
N TYR A 112 -9.36 -1.31 -13.51
CA TYR A 112 -8.72 -2.03 -12.41
C TYR A 112 -7.98 -1.06 -11.48
N TYR A 113 -7.24 -0.11 -12.03
CA TYR A 113 -6.49 0.89 -11.30
C TYR A 113 -7.41 1.69 -10.37
N TYR A 114 -8.47 2.30 -10.91
CA TYR A 114 -9.34 3.20 -10.13
C TYR A 114 -10.07 2.45 -9.01
N ARG A 115 -10.52 1.21 -9.26
CA ARG A 115 -11.24 0.41 -8.26
C ARG A 115 -10.37 -0.08 -7.11
N ASN A 116 -9.07 -0.20 -7.34
CA ASN A 116 -8.14 -0.83 -6.42
C ASN A 116 -7.12 0.14 -5.83
N THR A 117 -7.19 1.44 -6.19
CA THR A 117 -6.30 2.45 -5.65
C THR A 117 -6.76 2.97 -4.28
N TYR A 118 -5.83 3.00 -3.31
CA TYR A 118 -6.04 3.43 -1.93
C TYR A 118 -7.31 2.86 -1.26
N PRO A 119 -7.48 1.53 -1.17
CA PRO A 119 -8.69 0.90 -0.63
C PRO A 119 -8.68 0.87 0.91
N ALA A 120 -8.51 2.03 1.55
CA ALA A 120 -8.31 2.16 2.99
C ALA A 120 -9.45 1.57 3.82
N ARG A 121 -10.71 1.85 3.47
CA ARG A 121 -11.87 1.29 4.17
C ARG A 121 -11.93 -0.23 4.06
N SER A 122 -11.69 -0.79 2.87
CA SER A 122 -11.65 -2.24 2.67
C SER A 122 -10.53 -2.89 3.49
N SER A 123 -9.37 -2.23 3.55
CA SER A 123 -8.23 -2.68 4.35
C SER A 123 -8.54 -2.70 5.85
N GLN A 124 -9.19 -1.64 6.36
CA GLN A 124 -9.64 -1.57 7.76
C GLN A 124 -10.65 -2.68 8.08
N LEU A 125 -11.64 -2.89 7.20
CA LEU A 125 -12.64 -3.94 7.37
C LEU A 125 -12.03 -5.34 7.35
N ALA A 126 -10.95 -5.54 6.60
CA ALA A 126 -10.20 -6.80 6.56
C ALA A 126 -9.20 -6.96 7.72
N GLY A 127 -9.19 -6.05 8.69
CA GLY A 127 -8.40 -6.17 9.92
C GLY A 127 -7.03 -5.50 9.90
N ALA A 128 -6.70 -4.71 8.86
CA ALA A 128 -5.50 -3.88 8.88
C ALA A 128 -5.64 -2.73 9.89
N ILE A 129 -4.53 -2.35 10.53
CA ILE A 129 -4.46 -1.17 11.40
C ILE A 129 -4.06 0.02 10.53
N LEU A 130 -4.98 0.97 10.35
CA LEU A 130 -4.70 2.15 9.53
C LEU A 130 -3.86 3.17 10.30
N ALA A 131 -2.80 3.63 9.66
CA ALA A 131 -2.02 4.80 10.01
C ALA A 131 -2.04 5.82 8.85
N ALA A 132 -1.41 6.96 9.05
CA ALA A 132 -1.27 7.99 8.03
C ALA A 132 0.18 8.51 8.00
N GLY A 133 0.64 8.89 6.81
CA GLY A 133 1.93 9.55 6.62
C GLY A 133 1.82 10.58 5.50
N SER A 134 2.74 11.56 5.49
CA SER A 134 2.82 12.55 4.41
C SER A 134 3.80 12.15 3.30
N ASP A 135 4.73 11.24 3.62
CA ASP A 135 5.93 10.97 2.82
C ASP A 135 6.75 12.23 2.49
N ALA A 136 6.72 13.23 3.38
CA ALA A 136 7.56 14.41 3.20
C ALA A 136 9.05 14.01 3.23
N PRO A 137 9.89 14.52 2.30
CA PRO A 137 9.62 15.66 1.42
C PRO A 137 9.22 15.31 -0.03
N VAL A 138 8.72 14.10 -0.33
CA VAL A 138 8.55 13.59 -1.71
C VAL A 138 7.68 14.48 -2.58
N GLU A 139 6.45 14.77 -2.17
CA GLU A 139 5.59 15.71 -2.92
C GLU A 139 5.87 17.16 -2.50
N THR A 140 6.03 17.39 -1.20
CA THR A 140 6.36 18.69 -0.63
C THR A 140 7.06 18.51 0.71
N ARG A 141 7.85 19.52 1.11
CA ARG A 141 8.52 19.57 2.41
C ARG A 141 7.54 19.71 3.59
N ASP A 142 6.36 20.30 3.37
CA ASP A 142 5.33 20.43 4.40
C ASP A 142 4.50 19.13 4.51
N PRO A 143 4.41 18.49 5.69
CA PRO A 143 3.63 17.26 5.86
C PRO A 143 2.11 17.42 5.64
N ARG A 144 1.55 18.65 5.62
CA ARG A 144 0.13 18.93 5.32
C ARG A 144 -0.87 17.94 6.01
N PRO A 145 -0.86 17.79 7.34
CA PRO A 145 -1.71 16.83 8.03
C PRO A 145 -3.21 17.06 7.81
N PHE A 146 -3.66 18.32 7.76
CA PHE A 146 -5.07 18.65 7.55
C PHE A 146 -5.57 18.30 6.14
N LEU A 147 -4.73 18.44 5.11
CA LEU A 147 -5.05 18.00 3.75
C LEU A 147 -5.19 16.48 3.70
N ASN A 148 -4.29 15.74 4.35
CA ASN A 148 -4.38 14.29 4.43
C ASN A 148 -5.68 13.84 5.14
N ILE A 149 -6.06 14.50 6.24
CA ILE A 149 -7.32 14.20 6.93
C ILE A 149 -8.54 14.51 6.04
N GLU A 150 -8.54 15.67 5.37
CA GLU A 150 -9.62 16.06 4.45
C GLU A 150 -9.78 15.02 3.34
N LYS A 151 -8.69 14.61 2.69
CA LYS A 151 -8.73 13.62 1.60
C LYS A 151 -9.09 12.22 2.08
N ALA A 152 -8.70 11.83 3.30
CA ALA A 152 -9.11 10.57 3.92
C ALA A 152 -10.64 10.47 4.09
N ILE A 153 -11.29 11.59 4.43
CA ILE A 153 -12.72 11.65 4.70
C ILE A 153 -13.52 11.87 3.41
N THR A 154 -13.17 12.90 2.64
CA THR A 154 -14.00 13.39 1.55
C THR A 154 -13.83 12.57 0.28
N ARG A 155 -12.59 12.12 -0.01
CA ARG A 155 -12.18 11.50 -1.28
C ARG A 155 -12.71 12.25 -2.52
N LYS A 156 -12.99 13.54 -2.40
CA LYS A 156 -13.50 14.35 -3.50
C LYS A 156 -12.36 14.63 -4.48
N MET A 157 -12.64 14.38 -5.74
CA MET A 157 -11.86 14.93 -6.86
C MET A 157 -12.35 16.35 -7.08
N ASN A 158 -11.43 17.31 -7.15
CA ASN A 158 -11.71 18.72 -7.35
C ASN A 158 -11.86 19.05 -8.84
#